data_AF-A0A3D0Q833-F1
#
_entry.id   AF-A0A3D0Q833-F1
#
_cell.length_a   1.000
_cell.length_b   1.000
_cell.length_c   1.000
_cell.angle_alpha   90.00
_cell.angle_beta   90.00
_cell.angle_gamma   90.00
#
_symmetry.space_group_name_H-M   'P 1'
#
loop_
_entity.id
_entity.type
_entity.pdbx_description
1 polymer ?
#
loop_
_entity_poly.entity_id
_entity_poly.type
_entity_poly.pdbx_seq_one_letter_code
_entity_poly.pdbx_strand_id
1 'polypeptide(L)'
;MYKTFEGGFFAFISTDNKRYTLRHLPEAYRLDGLVVEITGSVNKDIITTTQFGDLLEVDAVKVLDDRHARPPESGPRKLKSL
;
A
#
# COMPACT_ATOMS: atom_id res chain seq x y z
N MET A 1 4.58 -1.27 2.02
CA MET A 1 4.91 -2.71 2.19
C MET A 1 3.67 -3.55 1.97
N TYR A 2 3.79 -4.75 1.42
CA TYR A 2 2.69 -5.68 1.24
C TYR A 2 2.39 -6.44 2.54
N LYS A 3 1.10 -6.68 2.78
CA LYS A 3 0.58 -7.54 3.85
C LYS A 3 -0.20 -8.67 3.21
N THR A 4 -0.06 -9.89 3.71
CA THR A 4 -0.70 -11.09 3.16
C THR A 4 -2.05 -11.43 3.78
N PHE A 5 -2.37 -10.82 4.93
CA PHE A 5 -3.62 -11.06 5.65
C PHE A 5 -4.84 -10.52 4.87
N GLU A 6 -6.00 -11.14 5.06
CA GLU A 6 -7.29 -10.71 4.46
C GLU A 6 -7.26 -10.57 2.92
N GLY A 7 -6.54 -11.46 2.23
CA GLY A 7 -6.42 -11.45 0.75
C GLY A 7 -5.28 -10.57 0.23
N GLY A 8 -4.71 -9.77 1.13
CA GLY A 8 -3.48 -9.02 0.95
C GLY A 8 -3.65 -7.64 0.33
N PHE A 9 -2.81 -6.71 0.79
CA PHE A 9 -2.91 -5.30 0.48
C PHE A 9 -1.56 -4.60 0.67
N PHE A 10 -1.40 -3.44 0.03
CA PHE A 10 -0.28 -2.56 0.32
C PHE A 10 -0.61 -1.64 1.49
N ALA A 11 0.27 -1.61 2.47
CA ALA A 11 0.21 -0.82 3.67
C ALA A 11 1.23 0.32 3.63
N PHE A 12 0.83 1.46 4.18
CA PHE A 12 1.69 2.60 4.47
C PHE A 12 1.71 2.87 5.97
N ILE A 13 2.91 3.09 6.52
CA ILE A 13 3.10 3.55 7.88
C ILE A 13 3.84 4.87 7.78
N SER A 14 3.22 5.95 8.26
CA SER A 14 3.83 7.26 8.28
C SER A 14 4.84 7.38 9.42
N THR A 15 5.64 8.44 9.38
CA THR A 15 6.65 8.74 10.40
C THR A 15 6.06 8.97 11.81
N ASP A 16 4.79 9.34 11.90
CA ASP A 16 4.03 9.46 13.15
C ASP A 16 3.27 8.16 13.54
N ASN A 17 3.64 7.02 12.96
CA ASN A 17 3.07 5.69 13.21
C ASN A 17 1.58 5.52 12.84
N LYS A 18 0.96 6.46 12.13
CA LYS A 18 -0.36 6.21 11.53
C LYS A 18 -0.24 5.15 10.45
N ARG A 19 -1.29 4.35 10.31
CA ARG A 19 -1.33 3.21 9.43
C ARG A 19 -2.45 3.39 8.42
N TYR A 20 -2.16 3.05 7.18
CA TYR A 20 -3.08 3.17 6.09
C TYR A 20 -3.08 1.93 5.23
N THR A 21 -4.26 1.48 4.84
CA THR A 21 -4.45 0.56 3.72
C THR A 21 -4.49 1.40 2.44
N LEU A 22 -3.62 1.09 1.48
CA LEU A 22 -3.53 1.85 0.23
C LEU A 22 -4.47 1.27 -0.83
N ARG A 23 -5.27 2.13 -1.44
CA ARG A 23 -6.08 1.85 -2.62
C ARG A 23 -5.56 2.62 -3.83
N HIS A 24 -5.68 2.02 -5.01
CA HIS A 24 -5.22 2.59 -6.29
C HIS A 24 -3.72 2.89 -6.37
N LEU A 25 -2.89 2.28 -5.51
CA LEU A 25 -1.43 2.40 -5.59
C LEU A 25 -0.92 1.91 -6.97
N PRO A 26 -0.25 2.74 -7.77
CA PRO A 26 0.25 2.33 -9.09
C PRO A 26 1.26 1.17 -9.02
N GLU A 27 1.33 0.36 -10.08
CA GLU A 27 2.18 -0.84 -10.14
C GLU A 27 3.66 -0.57 -9.88
N ALA A 28 4.17 0.54 -10.40
CA ALA A 28 5.57 0.95 -10.22
C ALA A 28 5.95 1.14 -8.74
N TYR A 29 4.97 1.38 -7.85
CA TYR A 29 5.17 1.62 -6.43
C TYR A 29 4.77 0.43 -5.55
N ARG A 30 4.39 -0.71 -6.14
CA ARG A 30 4.04 -1.95 -5.43
C ARG A 30 5.28 -2.70 -4.96
N LEU A 31 6.11 -2.04 -4.15
CA LEU A 31 7.37 -2.54 -3.61
C LEU A 31 7.38 -2.47 -2.08
N ASP A 32 8.12 -3.39 -1.46
CA ASP A 32 8.47 -3.32 -0.05
C ASP A 32 9.70 -2.44 0.13
N GLY A 33 9.78 -1.70 1.24
CA GLY A 33 10.95 -0.88 1.59
C GLY A 33 11.03 0.49 0.91
N LEU A 34 10.07 0.87 0.08
CA LEU A 34 9.97 2.24 -0.46
C LEU A 34 9.72 3.28 0.65
N VAL A 35 10.51 4.35 0.65
CA VAL A 35 10.23 5.56 1.42
C VAL A 35 9.64 6.59 0.47
N VAL A 36 8.39 6.96 0.73
CA VAL A 36 7.59 7.80 -0.18
C VAL A 36 6.83 8.86 0.59
N GLU A 37 6.56 9.96 -0.09
CA GLU A 37 5.47 10.87 0.23
C GLU A 37 4.25 10.46 -0.59
N ILE A 38 3.10 10.33 0.06
CA ILE A 38 1.83 9.96 -0.58
C ILE A 38 0.86 11.13 -0.41
N THR A 39 0.29 11.58 -1.52
CA THR A 39 -0.88 12.46 -1.51
C THR A 39 -2.12 11.62 -1.83
N GLY A 40 -3.18 11.84 -1.06
CA GLY A 40 -4.40 11.05 -1.18
C GLY A 40 -5.49 11.54 -0.22
N SER A 41 -6.63 10.87 -0.26
CA SER A 41 -7.76 11.16 0.63
C SER A 41 -8.15 9.93 1.43
N VAL A 42 -8.45 10.14 2.72
CA VAL A 42 -8.97 9.07 3.57
C VAL A 42 -10.46 8.93 3.31
N ASN A 43 -10.86 7.74 2.84
CA ASN A 43 -12.25 7.46 2.54
C ASN A 43 -12.88 6.63 3.67
N LYS A 44 -13.67 7.29 4.52
CA LYS A 44 -14.32 6.67 5.69
C LYS A 44 -15.65 6.00 5.38
N ASP A 45 -16.20 6.22 4.20
CA ASP A 45 -17.48 5.65 3.79
C ASP A 45 -17.33 4.20 3.31
N ILE A 46 -16.08 3.78 3.07
CA ILE A 46 -15.76 2.42 2.67
C ILE A 46 -15.44 1.58 3.89
N ILE A 47 -16.32 0.62 4.17
CA ILE A 47 -16.06 -0.43 5.16
C ILE A 47 -15.01 -1.38 4.57
N THR A 48 -13.81 -1.37 5.13
CA THR A 48 -12.77 -2.34 4.81
C THR A 48 -12.79 -3.49 5.81
N THR A 49 -12.52 -4.71 5.35
CA THR A 49 -12.15 -5.80 6.26
C THR A 49 -10.73 -5.64 6.78
N THR A 50 -9.87 -4.86 6.11
CA THR A 50 -8.47 -4.66 6.48
C THR A 50 -8.34 -4.05 7.87
N GLN A 51 -8.01 -4.86 8.88
CA GLN A 51 -7.83 -4.43 10.27
C GLN A 51 -6.46 -3.77 10.52
N PHE A 52 -6.07 -2.83 9.65
CA PHE A 52 -4.72 -2.25 9.65
C PHE A 52 -4.67 -0.73 9.80
N GLY A 53 -5.77 -0.02 9.60
CA GLY A 53 -5.84 1.44 9.70
C GLY A 53 -6.84 2.02 8.72
N ASP A 54 -6.74 3.33 8.49
CA ASP A 54 -7.63 4.05 7.59
C ASP A 54 -7.39 3.65 6.12
N LEU A 55 -8.44 3.61 5.30
CA LEU A 55 -8.32 3.44 3.86
C LEU A 55 -7.90 4.76 3.22
N LEU A 56 -6.74 4.77 2.57
CA LEU A 56 -6.22 5.91 1.82
C LEU A 56 -6.33 5.63 0.32
N GLU A 57 -7.10 6.46 -0.39
CA GLU A 57 -7.12 6.48 -1.85
C GLU A 57 -5.93 7.29 -2.34
N VAL A 58 -5.02 6.64 -3.06
CA VAL A 58 -3.76 7.24 -3.51
C VAL A 58 -3.98 8.05 -4.77
N ASP A 59 -3.66 9.35 -4.71
CA ASP A 59 -3.70 10.26 -5.85
C ASP A 59 -2.32 10.43 -6.48
N ALA A 60 -1.27 10.57 -5.65
CA ALA A 60 0.11 10.74 -6.11
C ALA A 60 1.12 10.09 -5.15
N VAL A 61 2.25 9.67 -5.72
CA VAL A 61 3.39 9.09 -4.98
C VAL A 61 4.66 9.80 -5.44
N LYS A 62 5.44 10.28 -4.47
CA LYS A 62 6.78 10.81 -4.69
C LYS A 62 7.79 9.95 -3.93
N VAL A 63 8.72 9.35 -4.66
CA VAL A 63 9.80 8.55 -4.07
C VAL A 63 10.83 9.46 -3.44
N LEU A 64 11.14 9.19 -2.17
CA LEU A 64 12.16 9.89 -1.40
C LEU A 64 13.42 9.03 -1.25
N ASP A 65 13.25 7.72 -1.12
CA ASP A 65 14.34 6.74 -1.04
C ASP A 65 13.85 5.34 -1.48
N ASP A 66 14.63 4.68 -2.32
CA ASP A 66 14.38 3.36 -2.88
C ASP A 66 15.51 2.36 -2.64
N ARG A 67 16.52 2.70 -1.81
CA ARG A 67 17.70 1.83 -1.57
C ARG A 67 17.37 0.44 -1.04
N HIS A 68 16.20 0.28 -0.43
CA HIS A 68 15.69 -0.99 0.09
C HIS A 68 14.43 -1.48 -0.65
N ALA A 69 14.07 -0.82 -1.75
CA ALA A 69 12.91 -1.16 -2.54
C ALA A 69 13.10 -2.53 -3.22
N ARG A 70 12.16 -3.43 -2.97
CA ARG A 70 12.18 -4.77 -3.58
C ARG A 70 10.76 -5.29 -3.83
N PRO A 71 10.57 -6.19 -4.82
CA PRO A 71 9.31 -6.89 -4.97
C PRO A 71 8.92 -7.58 -3.65
N PRO A 72 7.63 -7.61 -3.27
CA PRO A 72 7.20 -8.28 -2.05
C PRO A 72 7.47 -9.78 -2.13
N GLU A 73 7.98 -10.37 -1.03
CA GLU A 73 8.31 -11.80 -0.96
C GLU A 73 7.09 -12.71 -1.14
N SER A 74 5.92 -12.20 -0.76
CA SER A 74 4.61 -12.79 -1.03
C SER A 74 3.76 -11.69 -1.64
N GLY A 75 3.59 -11.71 -2.97
CA GLY A 75 2.86 -10.67 -3.69
C GLY A 75 1.37 -10.96 -3.84
N PRO A 76 0.59 -10.00 -4.37
CA PRO A 76 -0.77 -10.27 -4.81
C PRO A 76 -0.74 -11.45 -5.78
N ARG A 77 -1.58 -12.46 -5.55
CA ARG A 77 -1.70 -13.60 -6.46
C ARG A 77 -2.01 -13.04 -7.84
N LYS A 78 -1.07 -13.16 -8.78
CA LYS A 78 -1.39 -12.96 -10.20
C LYS A 78 -2.38 -14.06 -10.56
N LEU A 79 -3.66 -13.70 -10.70
CA LEU A 79 -4.60 -14.60 -11.36
C LEU A 79 -4.00 -14.87 -12.74
N LYS A 80 -3.70 -16.15 -13.02
CA LYS A 80 -3.39 -16.57 -14.37
C LYS A 80 -4.62 -16.21 -15.21
N SER A 81 -4.43 -15.42 -16.26
CA SER A 81 -5.44 -15.27 -17.31
C SER A 81 -5.80 -16.66 -17.79
N LEU A 82 -7.09 -17.02 -17.67
CA LEU A 82 -7.67 -18.22 -18.26
C LEU A 82 -7.62 -18.10 -19.79
#